data_AF-A0AAD4PGT2-F1
#
_entry.id   AF-A0AAD4PGT2-F1
#
_cell.length_a   1.000
_cell.length_b   1.000
_cell.length_c   1.000
_cell.angle_alpha   90.00
_cell.angle_beta   90.00
_cell.angle_gamma   90.00
#
_symmetry.space_group_name_H-M   'P 1'
#
loop_
_entity.id
_entity.type
_entity.pdbx_description
1 polymer ?
#
loop_
_entity_poly.entity_id
_entity_poly.type
_entity_poly.pdbx_seq_one_letter_code
_entity_poly.pdbx_strand_id
1 'polypeptide(L)'
;MEHICVGEKVTICRTDGRVHTAIVDSKNVEELYVIVTWKEGAKIMGKEIPWSSVLALNPHLDRTNQLKCFDSKQPDDANLNLSEN
;
A
#
# COMPACT_ATOMS: atom_id res chain seq x y z
N MET A 1 1.15 -10.19 -9.87
CA MET A 1 1.69 -9.89 -8.53
C MET A 1 1.79 -8.37 -8.36
N GLU A 2 0.68 -7.65 -8.53
CA GLU A 2 0.65 -6.18 -8.51
C GLU A 2 -0.29 -5.61 -7.44
N HIS A 3 -0.91 -6.48 -6.65
CA HIS A 3 -2.09 -6.12 -5.85
C HIS A 3 -1.80 -5.41 -4.53
N ILE A 4 -0.51 -5.22 -4.18
CA ILE A 4 -0.13 -4.41 -3.01
C ILE A 4 0.11 -2.98 -3.48
N CYS A 5 -0.69 -2.04 -2.98
CA CYS A 5 -0.53 -0.61 -3.26
C CYS A 5 0.31 0.07 -2.17
N VAL A 6 1.14 1.03 -2.59
CA VAL A 6 1.89 1.88 -1.64
C VAL A 6 0.88 2.76 -0.90
N GLY A 7 1.04 2.88 0.42
CA GLY A 7 0.08 3.52 1.32
C GLY A 7 -1.02 2.60 1.85
N GLU A 8 -1.11 1.35 1.37
CA GLU A 8 -2.05 0.36 1.88
C GLU A 8 -1.65 -0.07 3.31
N LYS A 9 -2.65 -0.32 4.16
CA LYS A 9 -2.41 -0.88 5.49
C LYS A 9 -2.30 -2.39 5.40
N VAL A 10 -1.19 -2.93 5.87
CA VAL A 10 -0.89 -4.36 5.86
C VAL A 10 -0.58 -4.87 7.25
N THR A 11 -0.89 -6.13 7.47
CA THR A 11 -0.67 -6.83 8.72
C THR A 11 0.67 -7.57 8.67
N ILE A 12 1.52 -7.37 9.66
CA ILE A 12 2.87 -7.91 9.71
C ILE A 12 3.12 -8.64 11.04
N CYS A 13 3.91 -9.71 11.00
CA CYS A 13 4.40 -10.36 12.21
C CYS A 13 5.73 -9.74 12.64
N ARG A 14 5.77 -9.25 13.87
CA ARG A 14 7.00 -8.84 14.54
C ARG A 14 7.80 -10.07 14.98
N THR A 15 9.08 -9.85 15.27
CA THR A 15 10.02 -10.91 15.70
C THR A 15 9.63 -11.53 17.05
N ASP A 16 8.84 -10.83 17.85
CA ASP A 16 8.26 -11.32 19.11
C ASP A 16 6.97 -12.15 18.91
N GLY A 17 6.61 -12.48 17.66
CA GLY A 17 5.44 -13.30 17.31
C GLY A 17 4.12 -12.55 17.33
N ARG A 18 4.14 -11.24 17.59
CA ARG A 18 2.92 -10.41 17.62
C ARG A 18 2.59 -9.87 16.25
N VAL A 19 1.30 -9.75 16.00
CA VAL A 19 0.76 -9.20 14.76
C VAL A 19 0.52 -7.70 14.94
N HIS A 20 1.02 -6.89 14.00
CA HIS A 20 0.90 -5.43 14.02
C HIS A 20 0.52 -4.88 12.65
N THR A 21 -0.14 -3.73 12.63
CA THR A 21 -0.49 -3.03 11.39
C THR A 21 0.62 -2.07 10.99
N ALA A 22 1.08 -2.18 9.75
CA ALA A 22 2.03 -1.28 9.12
C ALA A 22 1.45 -0.71 7.82
N ILE A 23 2.09 0.31 7.27
CA ILE A 23 1.74 0.93 6.00
C ILE A 23 2.81 0.55 4.97
N VAL A 24 2.43 0.24 3.74
CA VAL A 24 3.40 -0.03 2.68
C VAL A 24 4.05 1.28 2.25
N ASP A 25 5.36 1.41 2.45
CA ASP A 25 6.15 2.58 2.04
C ASP A 25 6.57 2.49 0.58
N SER A 26 7.01 1.30 0.18
CA SER A 26 7.57 1.01 -1.14
C SER A 26 7.48 -0.48 -1.42
N LYS A 27 7.48 -0.85 -2.70
CA LYS A 27 7.47 -2.27 -3.13
C LYS A 27 8.55 -2.50 -4.17
N ASN A 28 9.24 -3.63 -4.06
CA ASN A 28 10.15 -4.10 -5.09
C ASN A 28 9.59 -5.38 -5.71
N VAL A 29 9.16 -5.28 -6.96
CA VAL A 29 8.55 -6.42 -7.68
C VAL A 29 9.63 -7.35 -8.23
N GLU A 30 10.84 -6.85 -8.49
CA GLU A 30 11.95 -7.65 -9.01
C GLU A 30 12.48 -8.63 -7.96
N GLU A 31 12.69 -8.15 -6.74
CA GLU A 31 13.18 -8.96 -5.62
C GLU A 31 12.06 -9.51 -4.71
N LEU A 32 10.79 -9.29 -5.10
CA LEU A 32 9.61 -9.82 -4.42
C LEU A 32 9.54 -9.51 -2.92
N TYR A 33 9.87 -8.27 -2.54
CA TYR A 33 9.70 -7.77 -1.18
C TYR A 33 9.02 -6.41 -1.17
N VAL A 34 8.49 -6.05 0.00
CA VAL A 34 7.90 -4.74 0.25
C VAL A 34 8.52 -4.13 1.50
N ILE A 35 8.67 -2.81 1.49
CA ILE A 35 9.10 -2.03 2.64
C ILE A 35 7.83 -1.51 3.28
N VAL A 36 7.67 -1.81 4.58
CA VAL A 36 6.55 -1.33 5.37
C VAL A 36 7.05 -0.43 6.51
N THR A 37 6.27 0.57 6.85
CA THR A 37 6.55 1.55 7.90
C THR A 37 5.41 1.58 8.90
N TRP A 38 5.75 1.58 10.18
CA TRP A 38 4.79 1.76 11.27
C TRP A 38 5.33 2.79 12.26
N LYS A 39 4.41 3.42 12.99
CA LYS A 39 4.76 4.42 14.01
C LYS A 39 4.69 3.76 15.38
N GLU A 40 5.80 3.78 16.09
CA GLU A 40 5.91 3.32 17.47
C GLU A 40 6.22 4.53 18.36
N GLY A 41 5.17 5.08 19.00
CA GLY A 41 5.27 6.32 19.76
C GLY A 41 5.65 7.51 18.87
N ALA A 42 6.81 8.10 19.11
CA ALA A 42 7.34 9.22 18.33
C ALA A 42 8.27 8.79 17.18
N LYS A 43 8.59 7.49 17.07
CA LYS A 43 9.55 6.97 16.08
C LYS A 43 8.84 6.26 14.95
N ILE A 44 9.32 6.49 13.73
CA ILE A 44 8.92 5.74 12.54
C ILE A 44 9.91 4.58 12.39
N MET A 45 9.38 3.37 12.26
CA MET A 45 10.14 2.14 12.14
C MET A 45 9.78 1.50 10.80
N GLY A 46 10.79 0.96 10.10
CA GLY A 46 10.62 0.30 8.81
C GLY A 46 11.13 -1.13 8.83
N LYS A 47 10.55 -2.01 8.01
CA LYS A 47 11.03 -3.38 7.81
C LYS A 47 10.78 -3.85 6.39
N GLU A 48 11.75 -4.57 5.86
CA GLU A 48 11.63 -5.32 4.62
C GLU A 48 10.97 -6.66 4.88
N ILE A 49 9.88 -6.93 4.16
CA ILE A 49 9.11 -8.16 4.31
C ILE A 49 8.92 -8.79 2.94
N PRO A 50 9.21 -10.10 2.79
CA PRO A 50 8.94 -10.82 1.57
C PRO A 50 7.45 -10.77 1.21
N TRP A 51 7.16 -10.67 -0.07
CA TRP A 51 5.79 -10.58 -0.58
C TRP A 51 4.92 -11.78 -0.14
N SER A 52 5.50 -12.98 -0.16
CA SER A 52 4.85 -14.21 0.28
C SER A 52 4.35 -14.13 1.72
N SER A 53 5.15 -13.56 2.63
CA SER A 53 4.78 -13.36 4.03
C SER A 53 3.65 -12.35 4.19
N VAL A 54 3.66 -11.27 3.39
CA VAL A 54 2.59 -10.26 3.43
C VAL A 54 1.28 -10.86 2.93
N LEU A 55 1.27 -11.60 1.81
CA LEU A 55 0.07 -12.24 1.30
C LEU A 55 -0.47 -13.33 2.24
N ALA A 56 0.42 -14.09 2.89
CA ALA A 56 0.02 -15.10 3.88
C ALA A 56 -0.73 -14.48 5.07
N LEU A 57 -0.31 -13.29 5.51
CA LEU A 57 -0.97 -12.56 6.60
C LEU A 57 -2.16 -11.71 6.13
N ASN A 58 -2.21 -11.35 4.86
CA ASN A 58 -3.20 -10.45 4.28
C ASN A 58 -3.85 -11.08 3.04
N PRO A 59 -4.63 -12.17 3.23
CA PRO A 59 -5.28 -12.86 2.11
C PRO A 59 -6.29 -11.97 1.37
N HIS A 60 -6.76 -10.88 1.99
CA HIS A 60 -7.65 -9.90 1.36
C HIS A 60 -6.98 -9.07 0.26
N LEU A 61 -5.65 -8.96 0.25
CA LEU A 61 -4.89 -8.26 -0.79
C LEU A 61 -4.77 -9.09 -2.07
N ASP A 62 -4.98 -10.41 -1.98
CA ASP A 62 -4.81 -11.32 -3.11
C ASP A 62 -5.92 -11.21 -4.16
N ARG A 63 -7.13 -10.73 -3.79
CA ARG A 63 -8.29 -10.90 -4.69
C ARG A 63 -9.36 -9.80 -4.76
N THR A 64 -9.42 -8.79 -3.89
CA THR A 64 -10.75 -8.14 -3.71
C THR A 64 -10.82 -6.63 -3.48
N ASN A 65 -9.74 -5.85 -3.50
CA ASN A 65 -9.84 -4.40 -3.26
C ASN A 65 -9.15 -3.52 -4.31
N GLN A 66 -9.29 -3.87 -5.60
CA GLN A 66 -8.81 -3.01 -6.71
C GLN A 66 -9.56 -1.67 -6.85
N LEU A 67 -10.38 -1.25 -5.87
CA LEU A 67 -11.14 -0.02 -5.98
C LEU A 67 -10.42 1.26 -5.55
N LYS A 68 -9.25 1.23 -4.89
CA LYS A 68 -8.58 2.48 -4.44
C LYS A 68 -7.06 2.44 -4.44
N CYS A 69 -6.46 2.54 -5.62
CA CYS A 69 -5.16 3.20 -5.78
C CYS A 69 -5.06 3.96 -7.12
N PHE A 70 -6.20 4.34 -7.70
CA PHE A 70 -6.19 5.24 -8.86
C PHE A 70 -5.61 6.58 -8.41
N ASP A 71 -4.48 6.92 -9.03
CA ASP A 71 -3.72 8.14 -8.87
C ASP A 71 -4.55 9.32 -8.37
N SER A 72 -4.10 9.94 -7.29
CA SER A 72 -4.47 11.31 -6.93
C SER A 72 -3.87 12.31 -7.94
N LYS A 73 -4.13 12.12 -9.24
CA LYS A 73 -4.29 13.22 -10.16
C LYS A 73 -5.78 13.37 -10.38
N GLN A 74 -6.40 14.19 -9.56
CA GLN A 74 -7.61 14.88 -10.02
C GLN A 74 -7.23 15.53 -11.35
N PRO A 75 -7.88 15.23 -12.50
CA PRO A 75 -7.93 16.22 -13.54
C PRO A 75 -8.77 17.35 -12.97
N ASP A 76 -8.09 18.39 -12.50
CA ASP A 76 -8.65 19.72 -12.32
C ASP A 76 -9.54 20.05 -13.52
N ASP A 77 -10.82 20.18 -13.18
CA ASP A 77 -11.90 20.89 -13.85
C ASP A 77 -11.89 20.93 -15.38
N ALA A 78 -12.81 20.16 -15.96
CA ALA A 78 -13.28 20.31 -17.32
C ALA A 78 -13.46 21.80 -17.68
N ASN A 79 -12.60 22.22 -18.60
CA ASN A 79 -12.66 23.45 -19.38
C ASN A 79 -14.11 23.82 -19.73
N LEU A 80 -14.64 24.87 -19.10
CA LEU A 80 -15.93 25.47 -19.43
C LEU A 80 -15.81 26.20 -20.76
N ASN A 81 -15.81 25.46 -21.86
CA ASN A 81 -15.90 26.04 -23.19
C ASN A 81 -17.39 26.07 -23.58
N LEU A 82 -18.04 27.19 -23.28
CA LEU A 82 -19.22 27.63 -24.02
C LEU A 82 -18.85 28.93 -24.75
N SER A 83 -18.16 28.78 -25.87
CA SER A 83 -18.47 29.62 -27.03
C SER A 83 -19.71 29.06 -27.72
N GLU A 84 -20.46 29.96 -28.34
CA GLU A 84 -21.47 29.76 -29.38
C GLU A 84 -22.91 30.18 -29.02
N ASN A 85 -23.15 31.46 -29.35
CA ASN A 85 -24.23 31.99 -30.21
C ASN A 85 -25.22 32.96 -29.56
#